data_AF-A0A833ZVV5-F1
#
_entry.id   AF-A0A833ZVV5-F1
#
_cell.length_a   1.000
_cell.length_b   1.000
_cell.length_c   1.000
_cell.angle_alpha   90.00
_cell.angle_beta   90.00
_cell.angle_gamma   90.00
#
_symmetry.space_group_name_H-M   'P 1'
#
loop_
_entity.id
_entity.type
_entity.pdbx_description
1 polymer ?
#
loop_
_entity_poly.entity_id
_entity_poly.type
_entity_poly.pdbx_seq_one_letter_code
_entity_poly.pdbx_strand_id
1 'polypeptide(L)'
;MFDSAILLIRNPYRSLVAEFNRKCAGHLGYAADRNWKSKEWPDFVNSYASWWSSHVLDWLKYGKRLLVVHYEELRRSLVPTLREMVAFLNVSVSEERLLCVENNKEGSFRRHGRRPHDPEPFTPEMKDLINGYIRTVDKALRDHNWAGLPREYVPR
;
A
#
# COMPACT_ATOMS: atom_id res chain seq x y z
N MET A 1 -21.43 9.47 3.21
CA MET A 1 -20.78 8.38 2.44
C MET A 1 -20.40 8.96 1.09
N PHE A 2 -19.21 8.65 0.56
CA PHE A 2 -18.74 9.23 -0.71
C PHE A 2 -19.45 8.61 -1.92
N ASP A 3 -19.66 9.39 -2.98
CA ASP A 3 -20.31 8.94 -4.22
C ASP A 3 -19.45 7.95 -5.01
N SER A 4 -18.13 8.14 -4.95
CA SER A 4 -17.14 7.19 -5.47
C SER A 4 -15.84 7.28 -4.67
N ALA A 5 -15.07 6.20 -4.68
CA ALA A 5 -13.79 6.13 -4.00
C ALA A 5 -12.76 5.35 -4.83
N ILE A 6 -11.49 5.72 -4.69
CA ILE A 6 -10.37 4.94 -5.21
C ILE A 6 -9.66 4.32 -4.01
N LEU A 7 -9.61 2.99 -3.97
CA LEU A 7 -8.89 2.24 -2.95
C LEU A 7 -7.49 1.87 -3.46
N LEU A 8 -6.48 2.55 -2.93
CA LEU A 8 -5.08 2.27 -3.25
C LEU A 8 -4.50 1.19 -2.32
N ILE A 9 -4.16 0.03 -2.87
CA ILE A 9 -3.62 -1.11 -2.11
C ILE A 9 -2.14 -1.30 -2.44
N ARG A 10 -1.30 -1.16 -1.41
CA ARG A 10 0.15 -1.42 -1.48
C ARG A 10 0.50 -2.72 -0.77
N ASN A 11 1.55 -3.40 -1.24
CA ASN A 11 2.11 -4.59 -0.59
C ASN A 11 2.28 -4.38 0.93
N PRO A 12 1.71 -5.23 1.79
CA PRO A 12 1.68 -4.99 3.24
C PRO A 12 3.07 -5.00 3.87
N TYR A 13 4.00 -5.85 3.42
CA TYR A 13 5.38 -5.82 3.93
C TYR A 13 6.03 -4.45 3.71
N ARG A 14 5.87 -3.89 2.50
CA ARG A 14 6.39 -2.56 2.17
C ARG A 14 5.67 -1.44 2.92
N SER A 15 4.36 -1.58 3.10
CA SER A 15 3.53 -0.61 3.83
C SER A 15 3.89 -0.56 5.31
N LEU A 16 4.04 -1.71 5.96
CA LEU A 16 4.41 -1.82 7.38
C LEU A 16 5.77 -1.19 7.65
N VAL A 17 6.79 -1.53 6.85
CA VAL A 17 8.12 -0.92 6.97
C VAL A 17 8.06 0.60 6.73
N ALA A 18 7.32 1.04 5.72
CA ALA A 18 7.22 2.46 5.40
C ALA A 18 6.55 3.25 6.53
N GLU A 19 5.49 2.71 7.12
CA GLU A 19 4.73 3.33 8.19
C GLU A 19 5.48 3.31 9.53
N PHE A 20 6.19 2.22 9.85
CA PHE A 20 7.02 2.17 11.06
C PHE A 20 8.15 3.21 11.00
N ASN A 21 8.83 3.32 9.85
CA ASN A 21 9.79 4.41 9.62
C ASN A 21 9.15 5.80 9.82
N ARG A 22 7.91 6.00 9.33
CA ARG A 22 7.18 7.26 9.48
C ARG A 22 6.89 7.56 10.95
N LYS A 23 6.43 6.55 11.69
CA LYS A 23 6.07 6.64 13.10
C LYS A 23 7.29 6.98 13.96
N CYS A 24 8.44 6.36 13.71
CA CYS A 24 9.63 6.54 14.55
C CYS A 24 10.49 7.77 14.18
N ALA A 25 10.49 8.18 12.92
CA ALA A 25 11.44 9.18 12.41
C ALA A 25 10.82 10.25 11.50
N GLY A 26 9.49 10.33 11.44
CA GLY A 26 8.78 11.29 10.61
C GLY A 26 8.74 10.92 9.12
N HIS A 27 8.19 11.81 8.29
CA HIS A 27 7.90 11.52 6.88
C HIS A 27 9.13 11.04 6.10
N LEU A 28 10.28 11.71 6.28
CA LEU A 28 11.50 11.47 5.50
C LEU A 28 12.56 10.63 6.23
N GLY A 29 12.37 10.35 7.53
CA GLY A 29 13.35 9.64 8.34
C GLY A 29 13.24 8.12 8.28
N TYR A 30 14.25 7.48 8.84
CA TYR A 30 14.30 6.04 9.07
C TYR A 30 14.34 5.75 10.56
N ALA A 31 13.59 4.74 10.99
CA ALA A 31 13.62 4.26 12.37
C ALA A 31 15.03 3.74 12.70
N ALA A 32 15.54 4.07 13.88
CA ALA A 32 16.84 3.61 14.33
C ALA A 32 16.83 2.10 14.62
N ASP A 33 17.97 1.42 14.52
CA ASP A 33 18.10 -0.03 14.78
C ASP A 33 17.49 -0.48 16.11
N ARG A 34 17.57 0.36 17.14
CA ARG A 34 16.97 0.08 18.46
C ARG A 34 15.46 -0.11 18.39
N ASN A 35 14.76 0.58 17.47
CA ASN A 35 13.32 0.46 17.30
C ASN A 35 12.95 -0.86 16.63
N TRP A 36 13.73 -1.31 15.65
CA TRP A 36 13.53 -2.60 14.98
C TRP A 36 13.79 -3.79 15.90
N LYS A 37 14.74 -3.64 16.84
CA LYS A 37 15.10 -4.68 17.81
C LYS A 37 14.26 -4.64 19.09
N SER A 38 13.41 -3.63 19.27
CA SER A 38 12.54 -3.53 20.44
C SER A 38 11.24 -4.32 20.24
N LYS A 39 10.47 -4.46 21.33
CA LYS A 39 9.11 -5.03 21.27
C LYS A 39 8.12 -4.18 20.46
N GLU A 40 8.46 -2.92 20.19
CA GLU A 40 7.60 -2.01 19.42
C GLU A 40 7.35 -2.51 18.00
N TRP A 41 8.36 -3.13 17.36
CA TRP A 41 8.20 -3.62 15.99
C TRP A 41 7.23 -4.81 15.89
N PRO A 42 7.38 -5.90 16.68
CA PRO A 42 6.37 -6.95 16.73
C PRO A 42 4.95 -6.48 17.08
N ASP A 43 4.80 -5.62 18.09
CA ASP A 43 3.49 -5.09 18.49
C ASP A 43 2.86 -4.23 17.38
N PHE A 44 3.69 -3.46 16.69
CA PHE A 44 3.29 -2.69 15.52
C PHE A 44 2.83 -3.59 14.38
N VAL A 45 3.58 -4.64 14.04
CA VAL A 45 3.21 -5.58 12.97
C VAL A 45 1.89 -6.26 13.28
N ASN A 46 1.72 -6.78 14.50
CA ASN A 46 0.47 -7.43 14.93
C ASN A 46 -0.76 -6.52 14.75
N SER A 47 -0.62 -5.24 15.09
CA SER A 47 -1.70 -4.27 15.01
C SER A 47 -1.95 -3.79 13.57
N TYR A 48 -0.90 -3.31 12.89
CA TYR A 48 -1.02 -2.66 11.59
C TYR A 48 -1.23 -3.64 10.44
N ALA A 49 -0.80 -4.90 10.55
CA ALA A 49 -1.12 -5.92 9.55
C ALA A 49 -2.62 -6.23 9.54
N SER A 50 -3.23 -6.32 10.74
CA SER A 50 -4.69 -6.44 10.86
C SER A 50 -5.40 -5.23 10.27
N TRP A 51 -4.94 -4.02 10.60
CA TRP A 51 -5.56 -2.80 10.07
C TRP A 51 -5.44 -2.69 8.55
N TRP A 52 -4.32 -3.09 7.96
CA TRP A 52 -4.17 -3.15 6.50
C TRP A 52 -5.27 -4.05 5.88
N SER A 53 -5.50 -5.22 6.46
CA SER A 53 -6.53 -6.15 5.98
C SER A 53 -7.93 -5.56 6.17
N SER A 54 -8.26 -5.12 7.39
CA SER A 54 -9.60 -4.60 7.71
C SER A 54 -9.93 -3.38 6.87
N HIS A 55 -8.98 -2.47 6.65
CA HIS A 55 -9.18 -1.31 5.79
C HIS A 55 -9.60 -1.71 4.37
N VAL A 56 -8.89 -2.67 3.76
CA VAL A 56 -9.26 -3.15 2.43
C VAL A 56 -10.63 -3.83 2.45
N LEU A 57 -10.87 -4.74 3.39
CA LEU A 57 -12.12 -5.49 3.48
C LEU A 57 -13.34 -4.59 3.74
N ASP A 58 -13.20 -3.57 4.58
CA ASP A 58 -14.27 -2.61 4.86
C ASP A 58 -14.64 -1.81 3.61
N TRP A 59 -13.65 -1.34 2.85
CA TRP A 59 -13.93 -0.68 1.58
C TRP A 59 -14.56 -1.60 0.55
N LEU A 60 -14.12 -2.86 0.45
CA LEU A 60 -14.76 -3.84 -0.44
C LEU A 60 -16.21 -4.11 -0.05
N LYS A 61 -16.49 -4.18 1.25
CA LYS A 61 -17.82 -4.50 1.77
C LYS A 61 -18.79 -3.32 1.68
N TYR A 62 -18.34 -2.12 2.01
CA TYR A 62 -19.21 -0.95 2.17
C TYR A 62 -19.08 0.06 1.02
N GLY A 63 -18.04 -0.03 0.19
CA GLY A 63 -17.84 0.86 -0.94
C GLY A 63 -18.90 0.64 -2.02
N LYS A 64 -19.72 1.66 -2.32
CA LYS A 64 -20.76 1.56 -3.36
C LYS A 64 -20.17 1.55 -4.77
N ARG A 65 -19.34 2.55 -5.07
CA ARG A 65 -18.66 2.71 -6.35
C ARG A 65 -17.18 2.87 -6.06
N LEU A 66 -16.43 1.79 -6.23
CA LEU A 66 -15.04 1.69 -5.81
C LEU A 66 -14.17 1.27 -7.00
N LEU A 67 -13.04 1.95 -7.18
CA LEU A 67 -11.98 1.53 -8.08
C LEU A 67 -10.80 1.03 -7.23
N VAL A 68 -10.36 -0.20 -7.41
CA VAL A 68 -9.10 -0.66 -6.80
C VAL A 68 -7.93 -0.36 -7.71
N VAL A 69 -6.91 0.24 -7.11
CA VAL A 69 -5.64 0.53 -7.73
C VAL A 69 -4.55 -0.12 -6.88
N HIS A 70 -3.67 -0.88 -7.51
CA HIS A 70 -2.49 -1.42 -6.83
C HIS A 70 -1.34 -0.43 -6.93
N TYR A 71 -0.72 -0.08 -5.80
CA TYR A 71 0.37 0.90 -5.77
C TYR A 71 1.53 0.51 -6.70
N GLU A 72 1.90 -0.77 -6.70
CA GLU A 72 2.93 -1.29 -7.58
C GLU A 72 2.60 -1.11 -9.07
N GLU A 73 1.31 -1.18 -9.45
CA GLU A 73 0.86 -0.91 -10.82
C GLU A 73 0.88 0.57 -11.14
N LEU A 74 0.34 1.41 -10.24
CA LEU A 74 0.42 2.87 -10.36
C LEU A 74 1.88 3.35 -10.51
N ARG A 75 2.84 2.67 -9.89
CA ARG A 75 4.26 2.99 -10.02
C ARG A 75 4.87 2.51 -11.34
N ARG A 76 4.38 1.40 -11.92
CA ARG A 76 4.84 0.86 -13.20
C ARG A 76 4.25 1.60 -14.39
N SER A 77 2.97 1.97 -14.31
CA SER A 77 2.17 2.51 -15.40
C SER A 77 1.44 3.79 -14.96
N LEU A 78 2.22 4.80 -14.53
CA LEU A 78 1.69 5.99 -13.85
C LEU A 78 0.61 6.72 -14.66
N VAL A 79 0.93 7.19 -15.86
CA VAL A 79 -0.01 7.99 -16.65
C VAL A 79 -1.25 7.18 -17.07
N PRO A 80 -1.14 5.94 -17.59
CA PRO A 80 -2.32 5.12 -17.89
C PRO A 80 -3.23 4.88 -16.68
N THR A 81 -2.66 4.51 -15.51
CA THR A 81 -3.45 4.32 -14.29
C THR A 81 -4.11 5.61 -13.82
N LEU A 82 -3.42 6.76 -13.93
CA LEU A 82 -4.03 8.07 -13.62
C LEU A 82 -5.20 8.40 -14.55
N ARG A 83 -5.11 8.07 -15.85
CA ARG A 83 -6.22 8.25 -16.80
C ARG A 83 -7.44 7.41 -16.40
N GLU A 84 -7.23 6.16 -16.00
CA GLU A 84 -8.29 5.29 -15.48
C GLU A 84 -8.93 5.88 -14.22
N MET A 85 -8.11 6.37 -13.27
CA MET A 85 -8.59 6.97 -12.03
C MET A 85 -9.47 8.21 -12.26
N VAL A 86 -9.04 9.14 -13.12
CA VAL A 86 -9.83 10.36 -13.39
C VAL A 86 -11.07 10.07 -14.23
N ALA A 87 -10.99 9.12 -15.17
CA ALA A 87 -12.15 8.65 -15.93
C ALA A 87 -13.19 8.00 -15.01
N PHE A 88 -12.73 7.17 -14.05
CA PHE A 88 -13.59 6.62 -13.02
C PHE A 88 -14.25 7.73 -12.20
N LEU A 89 -13.53 8.76 -11.79
CA LEU A 89 -14.12 9.88 -11.04
C LEU A 89 -14.99 10.82 -11.89
N ASN A 90 -15.11 10.59 -13.20
CA ASN A 90 -15.78 11.47 -14.16
C ASN A 90 -15.20 12.91 -14.15
N VAL A 91 -13.87 13.01 -14.05
CA VAL A 91 -13.14 14.28 -14.06
C VAL A 91 -12.30 14.37 -15.34
N SER A 92 -12.43 15.49 -16.05
CA SER A 92 -11.56 15.80 -17.18
C SER A 92 -10.19 16.28 -16.71
N VAL A 93 -9.12 15.78 -17.33
CA VAL A 93 -7.74 16.24 -17.10
C VAL A 93 -7.09 16.51 -18.45
N SER A 94 -6.27 17.57 -18.54
CA SER A 94 -5.47 17.81 -19.75
C SER A 94 -4.24 16.90 -19.77
N GLU A 95 -3.75 16.59 -20.96
CA GLU A 95 -2.51 15.84 -21.16
C GLU A 95 -1.31 16.55 -20.52
N GLU A 96 -1.27 17.88 -20.58
CA GLU A 96 -0.23 18.69 -19.92
C GLU A 96 -0.19 18.47 -18.40
N ARG A 97 -1.36 18.31 -17.75
CA ARG A 97 -1.43 18.04 -16.30
C ARG A 97 -0.95 16.63 -15.96
N LEU A 98 -1.23 15.65 -16.81
CA LEU A 98 -0.72 14.29 -16.64
C LEU A 98 0.81 14.23 -16.81
N LEU A 99 1.33 14.91 -17.83
CA LEU A 99 2.78 15.04 -18.06
C LEU A 99 3.48 15.79 -16.91
N CYS A 100 2.83 16.83 -16.36
CA CYS A 100 3.33 17.51 -15.18
C CYS A 100 3.47 16.56 -13.98
N VAL A 101 2.47 15.70 -13.73
CA VAL A 101 2.56 14.68 -12.66
C VAL A 101 3.68 13.68 -12.96
N GLU A 102 3.82 13.22 -14.19
CA GLU A 102 4.88 12.28 -14.57
C GLU A 102 6.29 12.85 -14.35
N ASN A 103 6.49 14.12 -14.72
CA ASN A 103 7.75 14.83 -14.50
C ASN A 103 8.04 15.11 -13.01
N ASN A 104 7.00 15.11 -12.15
CA ASN A 104 7.11 15.39 -10.71
C ASN A 104 6.79 14.17 -9.83
N LYS A 105 6.83 12.95 -10.38
CA LYS A 105 6.34 11.72 -9.74
C LYS A 105 7.00 11.33 -8.42
N GLU A 106 8.19 11.86 -8.14
CA GLU A 106 8.92 11.57 -6.91
C GLU A 106 8.37 12.34 -5.71
N GLY A 107 7.86 13.56 -5.95
CA GLY A 107 7.31 14.44 -4.91
C GLY A 107 8.25 14.77 -3.77
N SER A 108 7.72 15.38 -2.71
CA SER A 108 8.48 15.83 -1.53
C SER A 108 8.62 14.78 -0.43
N PHE A 109 7.95 13.63 -0.57
CA PHE A 109 7.86 12.60 0.48
C PHE A 109 8.70 11.35 0.18
N ARG A 110 9.56 11.40 -0.83
CA ARG A 110 10.50 10.32 -1.11
C ARG A 110 11.62 10.32 -0.06
N ARG A 111 11.79 9.19 0.63
CA ARG A 111 12.98 8.96 1.46
C ARG A 111 14.19 8.70 0.59
N HIS A 112 15.23 9.50 0.76
CA HIS A 112 16.54 9.30 0.13
C HIS A 112 17.47 8.51 1.07
N GLY A 113 18.46 7.80 0.54
CA GLY A 113 19.44 7.07 1.37
C GLY A 113 19.25 5.55 1.48
N ARG A 114 20.04 4.93 2.37
CA ARG A 114 20.27 3.48 2.43
C ARG A 114 18.98 2.71 2.79
N ARG A 115 18.72 1.61 2.06
CA ARG A 115 17.64 0.65 2.38
C ARG A 115 17.99 -0.09 3.67
N PRO A 116 17.09 -0.21 4.67
CA PRO A 116 17.56 -0.19 6.05
C PRO A 116 17.43 -1.52 6.81
N HIS A 117 17.06 -2.64 6.18
CA HIS A 117 16.81 -3.86 6.93
C HIS A 117 17.48 -5.07 6.29
N ASP A 118 18.81 -5.02 6.35
CA ASP A 118 19.63 -6.22 6.45
C ASP A 118 20.14 -6.28 7.90
N PRO A 119 19.73 -7.27 8.72
CA PRO A 119 18.88 -8.40 8.35
C PRO A 119 17.39 -8.05 8.19
N GLU A 120 16.68 -8.96 7.51
CA GLU A 120 15.21 -9.00 7.37
C GLU A 120 14.49 -8.68 8.70
N PRO A 121 13.59 -7.69 8.74
CA PRO A 121 12.96 -7.28 10.00
C PRO A 121 11.80 -8.19 10.41
N PHE A 122 11.26 -9.01 9.52
CA PHE A 122 10.11 -9.87 9.81
C PHE A 122 10.53 -11.26 10.27
N THR A 123 10.08 -11.67 11.45
CA THR A 123 10.21 -13.06 11.92
C THR A 123 9.28 -13.99 11.13
N PRO A 124 9.49 -15.32 11.15
CA PRO A 124 8.58 -16.28 10.53
C PRO A 124 7.12 -16.11 10.96
N GLU A 125 6.88 -15.89 12.26
CA GLU A 125 5.52 -15.73 12.81
C GLU A 125 4.84 -14.47 12.27
N MET A 126 5.59 -13.37 12.14
CA MET A 126 5.09 -12.15 11.51
C MET A 126 4.73 -12.39 10.05
N LYS A 127 5.58 -13.14 9.33
CA LYS A 127 5.33 -13.48 7.92
C LYS A 127 4.06 -14.31 7.80
N ASP A 128 3.87 -15.32 8.64
CA ASP A 128 2.66 -16.15 8.62
C ASP A 128 1.39 -15.34 8.87
N LEU A 129 1.44 -14.41 9.83
CA LEU A 129 0.35 -13.48 10.10
C LEU A 129 0.02 -12.61 8.87
N ILE A 130 1.03 -11.93 8.32
CA ILE A 130 0.87 -11.05 7.15
C ILE A 130 0.37 -11.85 5.95
N ASN A 131 0.91 -13.03 5.72
CA ASN A 131 0.52 -13.94 4.65
C ASN A 131 -0.94 -14.40 4.78
N GLY A 132 -1.40 -14.63 6.02
CA GLY A 132 -2.81 -14.87 6.32
C GLY A 132 -3.70 -13.73 5.82
N TYR A 133 -3.36 -12.49 6.17
CA TYR A 133 -4.10 -11.32 5.71
C TYR A 133 -4.06 -11.13 4.18
N ILE A 134 -2.91 -11.38 3.55
CA ILE A 134 -2.78 -11.32 2.08
C ILE A 134 -3.74 -12.30 1.42
N ARG A 135 -3.81 -13.55 1.90
CA ARG A 135 -4.74 -14.55 1.36
C ARG A 135 -6.20 -14.14 1.57
N THR A 136 -6.54 -13.60 2.74
CA THR A 136 -7.90 -13.10 3.03
C THR A 136 -8.30 -11.97 2.07
N VAL A 137 -7.43 -10.99 1.88
CA VAL A 137 -7.69 -9.86 0.97
C VAL A 137 -7.75 -10.30 -0.49
N ASP A 138 -6.82 -11.16 -0.94
CA ASP A 138 -6.82 -11.69 -2.31
C ASP A 138 -8.12 -12.43 -2.62
N LYS A 139 -8.59 -13.28 -1.68
CA LYS A 139 -9.87 -13.96 -1.81
C LYS A 139 -11.02 -12.96 -1.92
N ALA A 140 -11.09 -11.98 -1.03
CA ALA A 140 -12.15 -10.99 -1.02
C ALA A 140 -12.21 -10.18 -2.33
N LEU A 141 -11.07 -9.80 -2.90
CA LEU A 141 -11.01 -9.14 -4.21
C LEU A 141 -11.59 -10.02 -5.32
N ARG A 142 -11.18 -11.30 -5.36
CA ARG A 142 -11.68 -12.26 -6.37
C ARG A 142 -13.17 -12.52 -6.23
N ASP A 143 -13.68 -12.62 -5.01
CA ASP A 143 -15.11 -12.81 -4.73
C ASP A 143 -15.96 -11.62 -5.25
N HIS A 144 -15.38 -10.43 -5.35
CA HIS A 144 -16.02 -9.23 -5.91
C HIS A 144 -15.72 -9.01 -7.41
N ASN A 145 -15.26 -10.05 -8.13
CA ASN A 145 -14.87 -10.02 -9.55
C ASN A 145 -13.75 -9.04 -9.89
N TRP A 146 -12.89 -8.70 -8.93
CA TRP A 146 -11.73 -7.85 -9.18
C TRP A 146 -10.49 -8.70 -9.48
N ALA A 147 -9.48 -8.06 -10.07
CA ALA A 147 -8.16 -8.65 -10.08
C ALA A 147 -7.73 -8.93 -8.62
N GLY A 148 -7.28 -10.15 -8.36
CA GLY A 148 -6.64 -10.48 -7.08
C GLY A 148 -5.40 -9.62 -6.85
N LEU A 149 -4.79 -9.76 -5.69
CA LEU A 149 -3.55 -9.05 -5.37
C LEU A 149 -2.45 -9.41 -6.39
N PRO A 150 -1.57 -8.46 -6.74
CA PRO A 150 -0.44 -8.74 -7.61
C PRO A 150 0.41 -9.91 -7.10
N ARG A 151 0.95 -10.73 -8.00
CA ARG A 151 1.76 -11.91 -7.63
C ARG A 151 2.94 -11.58 -6.70
N GLU A 152 3.49 -10.37 -6.81
CA GLU A 152 4.58 -9.91 -5.93
C GLU A 152 4.15 -9.64 -4.47
N TYR A 153 2.85 -9.70 -4.17
CA TYR A 153 2.31 -9.60 -2.82
C TYR A 153 2.11 -10.99 -2.23
N VAL A 154 1.74 -11.96 -3.07
CA VAL A 154 1.40 -13.30 -2.64
C VAL A 154 2.67 -14.06 -2.24
N PRO A 155 2.70 -14.69 -1.06
CA PRO A 155 3.85 -15.49 -0.62
C PRO A 155 4.03 -16.66 -1.58
N ARG A 156 5.28 -16.98 -1.94
CA ARG A 156 5.60 -18.21 -2.68
C ARG A 156 5.59 -19.40 -1.75
#